data_AF-A0A2X3UJ22-F1
#
_entry.id   AF-A0A2X3UJ22-F1
#
_cell.length_a   1.000
_cell.length_b   1.000
_cell.length_c   1.000
_cell.angle_alpha   90.00
_cell.angle_beta   90.00
_cell.angle_gamma   90.00
#
_symmetry.space_group_name_H-M   'P 1'
#
loop_
_entity.id
_entity.type
_entity.pdbx_description
1 polymer ?
#
loop_
_entity_poly.entity_id
_entity_poly.type
_entity_poly.pdbx_seq_one_letter_code
_entity_poly.pdbx_strand_id
1 'polypeptide(L)'
;MKITKKMGAELVVYDNVTNDVYMQNLVNGRTDVIVNDYYLQKMAVAAIKDKYPVKINDGIYSNPYSTSFTFSSKNKTLQEKVNKAIKDMKEDGALTKISEKFFAGQDVTKKTKVDYTEIDISDVE
;
A
#
# COMPACT_ATOMS: atom_id res chain seq x y z
N MET A 1 -1.97 -4.52 9.72
CA MET A 1 -2.22 -4.82 11.16
C MET A 1 -1.31 -5.90 11.71
N LYS A 2 -1.17 -7.08 11.08
CA LYS A 2 -0.37 -8.19 11.64
C LYS A 2 1.07 -7.82 11.95
N ILE A 3 1.75 -7.09 11.06
CA ILE A 3 3.12 -6.60 11.30
C ILE A 3 3.17 -5.71 12.56
N THR A 4 2.29 -4.72 12.65
CA THR A 4 2.20 -3.80 13.80
C THR A 4 1.97 -4.56 15.11
N LYS A 5 1.06 -5.55 15.09
CA LYS A 5 0.78 -6.45 16.23
C LYS A 5 1.99 -7.31 16.60
N LYS A 6 2.68 -7.89 15.61
CA LYS A 6 3.92 -8.68 15.79
C LYS A 6 5.01 -7.88 16.48
N MET A 7 5.10 -6.59 16.16
CA MET A 7 6.08 -5.67 16.74
C MET A 7 5.69 -5.18 18.15
N GLY A 8 4.56 -5.65 18.71
CA GLY A 8 4.13 -5.33 20.07
C GLY A 8 3.46 -3.96 20.24
N ALA A 9 3.04 -3.32 19.15
CA ALA A 9 2.34 -2.03 19.23
C ALA A 9 0.87 -2.19 19.65
N GLU A 10 0.37 -1.23 20.42
CA GLU A 10 -1.06 -1.09 20.70
C GLU A 10 -1.80 -0.65 19.42
N LEU A 11 -2.84 -1.41 19.04
CA LEU A 11 -3.53 -1.17 17.78
C LEU A 11 -4.68 -0.18 17.94
N VAL A 12 -4.61 0.93 17.22
CA VAL A 12 -5.78 1.74 16.88
C VAL A 12 -6.22 1.35 15.47
N VAL A 13 -7.35 0.64 15.38
CA VAL A 13 -7.88 0.14 14.11
C VAL A 13 -8.91 1.13 13.57
N TYR A 14 -8.69 1.54 12.33
CA TYR A 14 -9.66 2.30 11.56
C TYR A 14 -10.31 1.37 10.55
N ASP A 15 -11.61 1.53 10.35
CA ASP A 15 -12.31 0.93 9.22
C ASP A 15 -11.98 1.71 7.93
N ASN A 16 -12.78 1.56 6.87
CA ASN A 16 -12.62 2.29 5.62
C ASN A 16 -12.92 3.81 5.75
N VAL A 17 -12.01 4.51 6.42
CA VAL A 17 -12.03 5.96 6.60
C VAL A 17 -11.16 6.65 5.55
N THR A 18 -11.43 7.92 5.31
CA THR A 18 -10.57 8.77 4.50
C THR A 18 -9.23 9.04 5.21
N ASN A 19 -8.18 9.31 4.43
CA ASN A 19 -6.82 9.44 4.94
C ASN A 19 -6.68 10.49 6.05
N ASP A 20 -7.48 11.55 6.01
CA ASP A 20 -7.45 12.64 6.99
C ASP A 20 -7.83 12.17 8.40
N VAL A 21 -8.70 11.18 8.55
CA VAL A 21 -9.15 10.71 9.87
C VAL A 21 -7.99 10.14 10.70
N TYR A 22 -7.25 9.17 10.15
CA TYR A 22 -6.13 8.58 10.87
C TYR A 22 -4.90 9.51 10.88
N MET A 23 -4.74 10.39 9.89
CA MET A 23 -3.67 11.41 9.88
C MET A 23 -3.87 12.46 10.96
N GLN A 24 -5.11 12.90 11.22
CA GLN A 24 -5.40 13.83 12.32
C GLN A 24 -5.06 13.21 13.68
N ASN A 25 -5.26 11.91 13.86
CA ASN A 25 -4.87 11.23 15.10
C ASN A 25 -3.34 11.18 15.25
N LEU A 26 -2.57 11.00 14.18
CA LEU A 26 -1.11 11.14 14.21
C LEU A 26 -0.70 12.58 14.57
N VAL A 27 -1.27 13.57 13.90
CA VAL A 27 -0.96 14.99 14.11
C VAL A 27 -1.28 15.45 15.54
N ASN A 28 -2.39 14.97 16.10
CA ASN A 28 -2.84 15.31 17.45
C ASN A 28 -2.20 14.45 18.54
N GLY A 29 -1.24 13.57 18.21
CA GLY A 29 -0.53 12.72 19.17
C GLY A 29 -1.39 11.62 19.80
N ARG A 30 -2.49 11.23 19.15
CA ARG A 30 -3.32 10.08 19.57
C ARG A 30 -2.75 8.74 19.11
N THR A 31 -1.91 8.75 18.10
CA THR A 31 -1.14 7.60 17.61
C THR A 31 0.26 8.08 17.24
N ASP A 32 1.28 7.23 17.43
CA ASP A 32 2.67 7.61 17.14
C ASP A 32 3.11 7.26 15.71
N VAL A 33 2.45 6.29 15.09
CA VAL A 33 2.84 5.75 13.77
C VAL A 33 1.63 5.22 13.01
N ILE A 34 1.68 5.37 11.69
CA ILE A 34 0.76 4.73 10.74
C ILE A 34 1.54 3.68 9.96
N VAL A 35 1.08 2.42 10.01
CA VAL A 35 1.63 1.33 9.19
C VAL A 35 0.61 0.97 8.12
N ASN A 36 0.91 1.35 6.87
CA ASN A 36 -0.01 1.19 5.73
C ASN A 36 0.78 1.13 4.40
N ASP A 37 0.08 0.98 3.28
CA ASP A 37 0.66 0.93 1.93
C ASP A 37 1.52 2.15 1.60
N TYR A 38 2.72 1.92 1.05
CA TYR A 38 3.70 2.96 0.77
C TYR A 38 3.19 4.02 -0.21
N TYR A 39 2.60 3.62 -1.34
CA TYR A 39 2.19 4.57 -2.37
C TYR A 39 1.02 5.41 -1.91
N LEU A 40 0.08 4.82 -1.17
CA LEU A 40 -1.01 5.55 -0.52
C LEU A 40 -0.46 6.58 0.48
N GLN A 41 0.45 6.18 1.38
CA GLN A 41 1.02 7.10 2.36
C GLN A 41 1.87 8.20 1.72
N LYS A 42 2.57 7.91 0.62
CA LYS A 42 3.35 8.92 -0.11
C LYS A 42 2.45 10.04 -0.63
N MET A 43 1.28 9.71 -1.17
CA MET A 43 0.30 10.70 -1.61
C MET A 43 -0.33 11.43 -0.41
N ALA A 44 -0.69 10.72 0.66
CA ALA A 44 -1.29 11.31 1.85
C ALA A 44 -0.36 12.32 2.54
N VAL A 45 0.92 11.95 2.74
CA VAL A 45 1.93 12.85 3.32
C VAL A 45 2.19 14.05 2.42
N ALA A 46 2.30 13.85 1.10
CA ALA A 46 2.49 14.95 0.17
C ALA A 46 1.35 15.99 0.22
N ALA A 47 0.12 15.58 0.53
CA ALA A 47 -1.03 16.46 0.65
C ALA A 47 -1.05 17.32 1.94
N ILE A 48 -0.30 16.92 2.98
CA ILE A 48 -0.34 17.58 4.29
C ILE A 48 1.02 18.13 4.77
N LYS A 49 2.11 17.84 4.06
CA LYS A 49 3.49 18.17 4.46
C LYS A 49 3.75 19.64 4.76
N ASP A 50 2.99 20.55 4.13
CA ASP A 50 3.16 22.00 4.33
C ASP A 50 2.38 22.52 5.56
N LYS A 51 1.51 21.69 6.13
CA LYS A 51 0.66 22.03 7.29
C LYS A 51 1.12 21.35 8.58
N TYR A 52 1.65 20.14 8.48
CA TYR A 52 2.00 19.33 9.63
C TYR A 52 3.37 18.67 9.45
N PRO A 53 4.16 18.50 10.53
CA PRO A 53 5.49 17.89 10.49
C PRO A 53 5.41 16.34 10.41
N VAL A 54 4.63 15.83 9.45
CA VAL A 54 4.46 14.40 9.20
C VAL A 54 5.39 13.98 8.06
N LYS A 55 6.05 12.83 8.21
CA LYS A 55 6.94 12.26 7.19
C LYS A 55 6.77 10.75 7.10
N ILE A 56 7.13 10.20 5.94
CA ILE A 56 7.44 8.77 5.85
C ILE A 56 8.84 8.57 6.45
N ASN A 57 8.98 7.57 7.31
CA ASN A 57 10.30 7.20 7.83
C ASN A 57 11.06 6.37 6.80
N ASP A 58 12.18 6.90 6.34
CA ASP A 58 13.05 6.21 5.39
C ASP A 58 13.65 4.94 5.98
N GLY A 59 13.74 3.89 5.16
CA GLY A 59 14.31 2.59 5.54
C GLY A 59 13.37 1.69 6.35
N ILE A 60 12.17 2.14 6.71
CA ILE A 60 11.17 1.33 7.41
C ILE A 60 10.18 0.76 6.39
N TYR A 61 10.62 -0.27 5.69
CA TYR A 61 9.82 -1.03 4.73
C TYR A 61 9.78 -2.49 5.16
N SER A 62 8.62 -3.14 5.01
CA SER A 62 8.46 -4.55 5.33
C SER A 62 7.49 -5.23 4.39
N ASN A 63 7.74 -6.52 4.18
CA ASN A 63 6.85 -7.47 3.49
C ASN A 63 6.23 -6.89 2.20
N PRO A 64 7.04 -6.60 1.15
CA PRO A 64 6.50 -6.17 -0.13
C PRO A 64 5.52 -7.22 -0.67
N TYR A 65 4.43 -6.76 -1.25
CA TYR A 65 3.36 -7.63 -1.73
C TYR A 65 2.94 -7.25 -3.14
N SER A 66 2.25 -8.18 -3.81
CA SER A 66 1.59 -7.94 -5.09
C SER A 66 0.08 -8.07 -4.91
N THR A 67 -0.68 -7.20 -5.57
CA THR A 67 -2.13 -7.31 -5.61
C THR A 67 -2.61 -8.13 -6.80
N SER A 68 -3.83 -8.68 -6.72
CA SER A 68 -4.45 -9.49 -7.76
C SER A 68 -5.97 -9.36 -7.72
N PHE A 69 -6.62 -9.58 -8.86
CA PHE A 69 -8.06 -9.74 -8.89
C PHE A 69 -8.44 -11.10 -8.32
N THR A 70 -9.40 -11.11 -7.40
CA THR A 70 -9.91 -12.35 -6.80
C THR A 70 -11.13 -12.84 -7.59
N PHE A 71 -11.07 -14.08 -8.04
CA PHE A 71 -12.15 -14.75 -8.77
C PHE A 71 -12.45 -16.11 -8.16
N SER A 72 -13.68 -16.61 -8.33
CA SER A 72 -13.99 -18.01 -8.05
C SER A 72 -13.05 -18.93 -8.84
N SER A 73 -12.52 -19.96 -8.19
CA SER A 73 -11.61 -20.93 -8.81
C SER A 73 -12.23 -21.69 -9.98
N LYS A 74 -13.57 -21.74 -10.04
CA LYS A 74 -14.37 -22.35 -11.12
C LYS A 74 -14.43 -21.49 -12.40
N ASN A 75 -14.19 -20.18 -12.32
CA ASN A 75 -14.35 -19.25 -13.44
C ASN A 75 -13.09 -19.15 -14.31
N LYS A 76 -12.67 -20.26 -14.92
CA LYS A 76 -11.41 -20.34 -15.68
C LYS A 76 -11.34 -19.37 -16.86
N THR A 77 -12.40 -19.29 -17.67
CA THR A 77 -12.44 -18.39 -18.83
C THR A 77 -12.29 -16.90 -18.45
N LEU A 78 -12.87 -16.48 -17.32
CA LEU A 78 -12.72 -15.11 -16.84
C LEU A 78 -11.29 -14.84 -16.39
N GLN A 79 -10.69 -15.76 -15.63
CA GLN A 79 -9.31 -15.65 -15.16
C GLN A 79 -8.34 -15.54 -16.34
N GLU A 80 -8.49 -16.39 -17.36
CA GLU A 80 -7.65 -16.37 -18.57
C GLU A 80 -7.76 -15.05 -19.33
N LYS A 81 -8.99 -14.56 -19.54
CA LYS A 81 -9.22 -13.29 -20.25
C LYS A 81 -8.66 -12.09 -19.50
N VAL A 82 -8.87 -12.02 -18.18
CA VAL A 82 -8.32 -10.93 -17.35
C VAL A 82 -6.79 -10.99 -17.32
N ASN A 83 -6.21 -12.18 -17.13
CA ASN A 83 -4.76 -12.35 -17.14
C ASN A 83 -4.15 -11.95 -18.49
N LYS A 84 -4.79 -12.33 -19.61
CA LYS A 84 -4.36 -11.89 -20.94
C LYS A 84 -4.44 -10.37 -21.06
N ALA A 85 -5.55 -9.75 -20.69
CA ALA A 85 -5.70 -8.29 -20.78
C ALA A 85 -4.64 -7.55 -19.93
N ILE A 86 -4.38 -8.02 -18.70
CA ILE A 86 -3.35 -7.44 -17.83
C ILE A 86 -1.94 -7.62 -18.42
N LYS A 87 -1.66 -8.77 -19.05
CA LYS A 87 -0.40 -9.00 -19.76
C LYS A 87 -0.24 -8.06 -20.94
N ASP A 88 -1.24 -7.98 -21.81
CA ASP A 88 -1.22 -7.10 -22.98
C ASP A 88 -1.01 -5.63 -22.56
N MET A 89 -1.70 -5.17 -21.51
CA MET A 89 -1.52 -3.81 -20.96
C MET A 89 -0.14 -3.54 -20.33
N LYS A 90 0.57 -4.58 -19.89
CA LYS A 90 1.95 -4.46 -19.43
C LYS A 90 2.92 -4.33 -20.60
N GLU A 91 2.69 -5.10 -21.67
CA GLU A 91 3.53 -5.10 -22.87
C GLU A 91 3.39 -3.82 -23.69
N ASP A 92 2.17 -3.27 -23.81
CA ASP A 92 1.90 -2.04 -24.56
C ASP A 92 2.10 -0.74 -23.73
N GLY A 93 2.41 -0.86 -22.44
CA GLY A 93 2.65 0.25 -21.53
C GLY A 93 1.38 0.96 -21.03
N ALA A 94 0.19 0.49 -21.35
CA ALA A 94 -1.07 1.06 -20.85
C ALA A 94 -1.15 1.00 -19.32
N LEU A 95 -0.69 -0.10 -18.71
CA LEU A 95 -0.74 -0.25 -17.25
C LEU A 95 0.20 0.74 -16.54
N THR A 96 1.38 1.02 -17.11
CA THR A 96 2.28 2.08 -16.61
C THR A 96 1.60 3.45 -16.67
N LYS A 97 0.96 3.80 -17.79
CA LYS A 97 0.24 5.08 -17.93
C LYS A 97 -0.90 5.23 -16.92
N ILE A 98 -1.66 4.15 -16.69
CA ILE A 98 -2.70 4.11 -15.65
C ILE A 98 -2.06 4.34 -14.28
N SER A 99 -0.98 3.62 -13.98
CA SER A 99 -0.27 3.76 -12.70
C SER A 99 0.17 5.20 -12.46
N GLU A 100 0.89 5.80 -13.40
CA GLU A 100 1.41 7.16 -13.26
C GLU A 100 0.28 8.19 -13.07
N LYS A 101 -0.86 7.99 -13.74
CA LYS A 101 -2.03 8.86 -13.59
C LYS A 101 -2.60 8.84 -12.16
N PHE A 102 -2.68 7.67 -11.52
CA PHE A 102 -3.37 7.51 -10.24
C PHE A 102 -2.43 7.47 -9.03
N PHE A 103 -1.14 7.21 -9.22
CA PHE A 103 -0.12 7.14 -8.16
C PHE A 103 0.88 8.30 -8.23
N ALA A 104 0.41 9.50 -8.56
CA ALA A 104 1.21 10.73 -8.58
C ALA A 104 2.53 10.59 -9.38
N GLY A 105 2.43 10.06 -10.60
CA GLY A 105 3.55 9.86 -11.51
C GLY A 105 4.42 8.64 -11.20
N GLN A 106 4.01 7.76 -10.28
CA GLN A 106 4.74 6.53 -9.97
C GLN A 106 4.27 5.35 -10.82
N ASP A 107 5.21 4.53 -11.30
CA ASP A 107 4.95 3.25 -11.95
C ASP A 107 5.02 2.10 -10.92
N VAL A 108 3.88 1.76 -10.33
CA VAL A 108 3.72 0.68 -9.34
C VAL A 108 3.62 -0.70 -9.97
N THR A 109 3.72 -0.79 -11.31
CA THR A 109 3.72 -2.07 -12.03
C THR A 109 5.07 -2.78 -11.99
N LYS A 110 6.11 -2.07 -11.54
CA LYS A 110 7.49 -2.54 -11.44
C LYS A 110 7.86 -2.76 -9.98
N LYS A 111 8.69 -3.79 -9.73
CA LYS A 111 9.23 -4.03 -8.40
C LYS A 111 10.14 -2.88 -7.98
N THR A 112 9.89 -2.32 -6.81
CA THR A 112 10.75 -1.30 -6.20
C THR A 112 12.04 -1.93 -5.68
N LYS A 113 13.17 -1.25 -5.87
CA LYS A 113 14.47 -1.63 -5.29
C LYS A 113 14.67 -0.85 -3.99
N VAL A 114 14.02 -1.31 -2.92
CA VAL A 114 14.23 -0.79 -1.56
C VAL A 114 14.68 -1.93 -0.67
N ASP A 115 15.54 -1.62 0.30
CA ASP A 115 15.81 -2.56 1.38
C ASP A 115 14.57 -2.64 2.27
N TYR A 116 14.17 -3.85 2.61
CA TYR A 116 13.03 -4.11 3.48
C TYR A 116 13.37 -5.22 4.45
N THR A 117 12.71 -5.20 5.60
CA THR A 117 12.75 -6.30 6.57
C THR A 117 11.59 -7.23 6.31
N GLU A 118 11.87 -8.52 6.12
CA GLU A 118 10.82 -9.53 6.11
C GLU A 118 10.46 -9.91 7.56
N ILE A 119 9.20 -9.73 7.89
CA ILE A 119 8.65 -9.98 9.22
C ILE A 119 7.72 -11.18 9.12
N ASP A 120 8.04 -12.26 9.80
CA ASP A 120 7.17 -13.43 9.89
C ASP A 120 5.91 -13.06 10.70
N ILE A 121 4.76 -13.13 10.03
CA ILE A 121 3.43 -12.85 10.56
C ILE A 121 2.54 -14.10 10.55
N SER A 122 3.12 -15.28 10.33
CA SER A 122 2.37 -16.55 10.25
C SER A 122 1.74 -16.97 11.58
N ASP A 123 2.32 -16.55 12.70
CA ASP A 123 1.85 -16.80 14.06
C ASP A 123 0.91 -15.71 14.60
N VAL A 124 0.65 -14.66 13.80
CA VAL A 124 -0.23 -13.57 14.20
C VAL A 124 -1.59 -13.73 13.54
N GLU A 125 -2.61 -13.96 14.37
CA GLU A 125 -4.02 -13.93 13.95
C GLU A 125 -4.46 -12.51 13.57
#